data_AF-A0A7Y4VVH6-F1
#
_entry.id   AF-A0A7Y4VVH6-F1
#
_cell.length_a   1.000
_cell.length_b   1.000
_cell.length_c   1.000
_cell.angle_alpha   90.00
_cell.angle_beta   90.00
_cell.angle_gamma   90.00
#
_symmetry.space_group_name_H-M   'P 1'
#
loop_
_entity.id
_entity.type
_entity.pdbx_description
1 polymer ?
#
loop_
_entity_poly.entity_id
_entity_poly.type
_entity_poly.pdbx_seq_one_letter_code
_entity_poly.pdbx_strand_id
1 'polypeptide(L)'
;FPPFYEEYVVLNDSTMRLRTYADSTFRAVTDSTQFELRGGRMVAQPARGNPLIATRVAGDSVLFGSRGEALYLRMSADLWRAIFEPQSPGGGRPYFELRRMR
;
A
#
# COMPACT_ATOMS: atom_id res chain seq x y z
N PHE A 1 11.50 -6.42 10.97
CA PHE A 1 11.42 -5.05 10.43
C PHE A 1 10.99 -4.12 11.56
N PRO A 2 11.57 -2.91 11.67
CA PRO A 2 11.07 -1.92 12.62
C PRO A 2 9.60 -1.58 12.31
N PRO A 3 8.80 -1.17 13.32
CA PRO A 3 7.47 -0.65 13.07
C PRO A 3 7.58 0.53 12.10
N PHE A 4 6.71 0.56 11.09
CA PHE A 4 6.55 1.67 10.17
C PHE A 4 5.16 2.24 10.41
N TYR A 5 5.06 3.56 10.49
CA TYR A 5 3.86 4.28 10.87
C TYR A 5 3.25 4.86 9.61
N GLU A 6 1.97 4.61 9.37
CA GLU A 6 1.29 5.04 8.16
C GLU A 6 -0.06 5.69 8.44
N GLU A 7 -0.39 6.69 7.64
CA GLU A 7 -1.69 7.34 7.58
C GLU A 7 -2.30 7.11 6.20
N TYR A 8 -3.60 6.78 6.18
CA TYR A 8 -4.37 6.59 4.96
C TYR A 8 -5.53 7.60 4.94
N VAL A 9 -5.50 8.54 4.00
CA VAL A 9 -6.51 9.59 3.85
C VAL A 9 -7.25 9.42 2.53
N VAL A 10 -8.57 9.24 2.60
CA VAL A 10 -9.43 9.31 1.41
C VAL A 10 -9.55 10.78 1.01
N LEU A 11 -9.08 11.12 -0.19
CA LEU A 11 -9.16 12.48 -0.71
C LEU A 11 -10.47 12.72 -1.47
N ASN A 12 -10.95 11.68 -2.16
CA ASN A 12 -12.24 11.64 -2.86
C ASN A 12 -12.59 10.17 -3.20
N ASP A 13 -13.74 9.96 -3.86
CA ASP A 13 -14.29 8.65 -4.22
C ASP A 13 -13.36 7.76 -5.06
N SER A 14 -12.36 8.35 -5.71
CA SER A 14 -11.43 7.67 -6.60
C SER A 14 -9.97 7.82 -6.20
N THR A 15 -9.67 8.52 -5.10
CA THR A 15 -8.30 8.87 -4.72
C THR A 15 -8.08 8.72 -3.23
N MET A 16 -7.02 8.00 -2.87
CA MET A 16 -6.53 7.87 -1.49
C MET A 16 -5.06 8.27 -1.44
N ARG A 17 -4.62 8.85 -0.33
CA ARG A 17 -3.22 9.14 -0.05
C ARG A 17 -2.73 8.34 1.14
N LEU A 18 -1.64 7.63 0.96
CA LEU A 18 -0.83 7.03 2.00
C LEU A 18 0.33 7.97 2.33
N ARG A 19 0.62 8.12 3.62
CA ARG A 19 1.86 8.74 4.11
C ARG A 19 2.54 7.78 5.07
N THR A 20 3.85 7.62 4.92
CA THR A 20 4.69 6.88 5.85
C THR A 20 5.47 7.88 6.70
N TYR A 21 5.66 7.57 7.98
CA TYR A 21 6.31 8.44 8.95
C TYR A 21 7.53 7.78 9.59
N ALA A 22 8.47 8.60 10.03
CA ALA A 22 9.66 8.15 10.72
C ALA A 22 9.36 7.50 12.09
N ASP A 23 8.30 7.95 12.75
CA ASP A 23 7.94 7.54 14.11
C ASP A 23 6.43 7.68 14.40
N SER A 24 6.02 7.27 15.60
CA SER A 24 4.64 7.29 16.08
C SER A 24 4.10 8.69 16.38
N THR A 25 4.88 9.75 16.20
CA THR A 25 4.41 11.13 16.41
C THR A 25 3.70 11.69 15.19
N PHE A 26 3.80 11.01 14.04
CA PHE A 26 3.20 11.41 12.76
C PHE A 26 3.59 12.83 12.31
N ARG A 27 4.78 13.32 12.72
CA ARG A 27 5.25 14.68 12.39
C ARG A 27 6.10 14.74 11.13
N ALA A 28 6.95 13.74 10.91
CA ALA A 28 7.90 13.71 9.81
C ALA A 28 7.52 12.63 8.80
N VAL A 29 6.92 13.05 7.68
CA VAL A 29 6.60 12.17 6.54
C VAL A 29 7.91 11.78 5.86
N THR A 30 8.15 10.48 5.74
CA THR A 30 9.31 9.90 5.07
C THR A 30 9.01 9.49 3.64
N ASP A 31 7.76 9.10 3.37
CA ASP A 31 7.29 8.77 2.02
C ASP A 31 5.78 9.05 1.88
N SER A 32 5.29 9.14 0.64
CA SER A 32 3.87 9.31 0.33
C SER A 32 3.54 8.57 -0.95
N THR A 33 2.37 7.94 -1.00
CA THR A 33 1.84 7.31 -2.22
C THR A 33 0.40 7.73 -2.44
N GLN A 34 0.06 8.13 -3.67
CA GLN A 34 -1.32 8.40 -4.06
C GLN A 34 -1.88 7.22 -4.84
N PHE A 35 -2.92 6.60 -4.32
CA PHE A 35 -3.69 5.57 -5.00
C PHE A 35 -4.85 6.21 -5.74
N GLU A 36 -4.96 5.95 -7.04
CA GLU A 36 -6.03 6.48 -7.90
C GLU A 36 -6.76 5.33 -8.60
N LEU A 37 -8.09 5.41 -8.66
CA LEU A 37 -8.95 4.55 -9.47
C LEU A 37 -9.49 5.36 -10.65
N ARG A 38 -8.84 5.27 -11.82
CA ARG A 38 -9.26 6.01 -13.03
C ARG A 38 -9.55 5.05 -14.17
N GLY A 39 -10.73 5.18 -14.78
CA GLY A 39 -11.13 4.35 -15.93
C GLY A 39 -11.09 2.85 -15.64
N GLY A 40 -11.44 2.43 -14.43
CA GLY A 40 -11.40 1.02 -13.99
C GLY A 40 -9.99 0.48 -13.69
N ARG A 41 -8.95 1.32 -13.71
CA ARG A 41 -7.59 0.93 -13.37
C ARG A 41 -7.16 1.58 -12.07
N MET A 42 -6.61 0.75 -11.17
CA MET A 42 -6.00 1.24 -9.95
C MET A 42 -4.50 1.50 -10.19
N VAL A 43 -4.05 2.70 -9.85
CA VAL A 43 -2.66 3.16 -10.01
C VAL A 43 -2.16 3.63 -8.65
N ALA A 44 -0.98 3.16 -8.23
CA ALA A 44 -0.26 3.68 -7.07
C ALA A 44 0.88 4.57 -7.56
N GLN A 45 0.82 5.85 -7.24
CA GLN A 45 1.79 6.86 -7.61
C GLN A 45 2.64 7.21 -6.38
N PRO A 46 3.82 6.60 -6.19
CA PRO A 46 4.69 6.97 -5.09
C PRO A 46 5.30 8.36 -5.35
N ALA A 47 5.66 9.07 -4.29
CA ALA A 47 6.34 10.36 -4.37
C ALA A 47 7.74 10.22 -4.99
N ARG A 48 8.34 9.03 -4.90
CA ARG A 48 9.60 8.67 -5.53
C ARG A 48 9.45 7.34 -6.27
N GLY A 49 9.99 7.26 -7.48
CA GLY A 49 9.92 6.05 -8.31
C GLY A 49 8.80 6.08 -9.35
N ASN A 50 8.60 4.95 -10.01
CA ASN A 50 7.63 4.82 -11.09
C ASN A 50 6.23 4.46 -10.55
N PRO A 51 5.15 4.92 -11.21
CA PRO A 51 3.80 4.47 -10.89
C PRO A 51 3.66 2.96 -11.06
N LEU A 52 2.94 2.33 -10.13
CA LEU A 52 2.57 0.92 -10.19
C LEU A 52 1.11 0.81 -10.62
N ILE A 53 0.85 -0.01 -11.63
CA ILE A 53 -0.51 -0.28 -12.10
C ILE A 53 -0.95 -1.62 -11.53
N ALA A 54 -2.17 -1.67 -10.99
CA ALA A 54 -2.77 -2.90 -10.54
C ALA A 54 -3.03 -3.81 -11.74
N THR A 55 -2.48 -5.03 -11.70
CA THR A 55 -2.69 -6.06 -12.71
C THR A 55 -3.89 -6.94 -12.37
N ARG A 56 -4.33 -6.94 -11.11
CA ARG A 56 -5.57 -7.57 -10.66
C ARG A 56 -6.20 -6.76 -9.54
N VAL A 57 -7.51 -6.57 -9.64
CA VAL A 57 -8.37 -6.02 -8.59
C VAL A 57 -9.54 -6.98 -8.42
N ALA A 58 -9.67 -7.57 -7.23
CA ALA A 58 -10.76 -8.45 -6.84
C ALA A 58 -11.35 -7.97 -5.50
N GLY A 59 -12.51 -8.52 -5.11
CA GLY A 59 -13.24 -8.03 -3.92
C GLY A 59 -12.47 -8.15 -2.60
N ASP A 60 -11.49 -9.06 -2.54
CA ASP A 60 -10.66 -9.35 -1.38
C ASP A 60 -9.16 -9.12 -1.63
N SER A 61 -8.75 -8.68 -2.82
CA SER A 61 -7.33 -8.59 -3.14
C SER A 61 -7.00 -7.59 -4.23
N VAL A 62 -5.84 -6.96 -4.11
CA VAL A 62 -5.27 -6.07 -5.12
C VAL A 62 -3.82 -6.46 -5.36
N LEU A 63 -3.46 -6.70 -6.61
CA LEU A 63 -2.09 -7.03 -7.03
C LEU A 63 -1.54 -5.90 -7.89
N PHE A 64 -0.41 -5.33 -7.46
CA PHE A 64 0.34 -4.34 -8.21
C PHE A 64 1.54 -4.97 -8.90
N GLY A 65 1.73 -4.54 -10.15
CA GLY A 65 2.82 -4.97 -11.01
C GLY A 65 2.63 -6.37 -11.61
N SER A 66 3.49 -6.69 -12.58
CA SER A 66 3.34 -7.89 -13.42
C SER A 66 3.88 -9.15 -12.76
N ARG A 67 4.71 -9.01 -11.72
CA ARG A 67 5.35 -10.11 -10.99
C ARG A 67 4.85 -10.24 -9.55
N GLY A 68 3.92 -9.38 -9.15
CA GLY A 68 3.34 -9.37 -7.80
C GLY A 68 4.17 -8.58 -6.80
N GLU A 69 4.72 -7.46 -7.27
CA GLU A 69 5.58 -6.54 -6.52
C GLU A 69 4.93 -6.09 -5.20
N ALA A 70 3.61 -5.90 -5.20
CA ALA A 70 2.82 -5.73 -3.97
C ALA A 70 1.46 -6.41 -4.08
N LEU A 71 1.12 -7.24 -3.10
CA LEU A 71 -0.16 -7.91 -2.96
C LEU A 71 -0.84 -7.44 -1.66
N TYR A 72 -2.02 -6.86 -1.80
CA TYR A 72 -2.89 -6.49 -0.68
C TYR A 72 -4.02 -7.52 -0.59
N LEU A 73 -4.18 -8.15 0.57
CA LEU A 73 -5.22 -9.12 0.87
C LEU A 73 -6.13 -8.59 1.98
N ARG A 74 -7.43 -8.66 1.76
CA ARG A 74 -8.42 -8.35 2.77
C ARG A 74 -8.63 -9.57 3.65
N MET A 75 -8.27 -9.45 4.93
CA MET A 75 -8.44 -10.52 5.90
C MET A 75 -9.78 -10.41 6.65
N SER A 76 -10.27 -9.18 6.85
CA SER A 76 -11.59 -8.92 7.43
C SER A 76 -12.10 -7.51 7.03
N ALA A 77 -13.20 -7.05 7.64
CA ALA A 77 -13.69 -5.69 7.44
C ALA A 77 -12.67 -4.61 7.83
N ASP A 78 -11.86 -4.88 8.86
CA ASP A 78 -10.96 -3.89 9.48
C ASP A 78 -9.47 -4.30 9.40
N LEU A 79 -9.16 -5.41 8.71
CA LEU A 79 -7.79 -5.93 8.60
C LEU A 79 -7.45 -6.25 7.16
N TRP A 80 -6.33 -5.69 6.71
CA TRP A 80 -5.67 -6.01 5.46
C TRP A 80 -4.26 -6.51 5.73
N ARG A 81 -3.73 -7.30 4.81
CA ARG A 81 -2.34 -7.75 4.80
C ARG A 81 -1.69 -7.30 3.50
N ALA A 82 -0.63 -6.50 3.60
CA ALA A 82 0.22 -6.15 2.48
C ALA A 82 1.41 -7.09 2.44
N ILE A 83 1.67 -7.72 1.31
CA ILE A 83 2.78 -8.65 1.05
C ILE A 83 3.61 -8.04 -0.07
N PHE A 84 4.90 -7.87 0.15
CA PHE A 84 5.80 -7.29 -0.84
C PHE A 84 6.83 -8.32 -1.31
N GLU A 85 7.29 -8.17 -2.56
CA GLU A 85 8.46 -8.90 -3.01
C GLU A 85 9.69 -8.47 -2.18
N PRO A 86 10.54 -9.41 -1.75
CA PRO A 86 11.75 -9.09 -1.00
C PRO A 86 12.69 -8.23 -1.86
N GLN A 87 13.24 -7.18 -1.27
CA GLN A 87 14.21 -6.31 -1.96
C GLN A 87 15.59 -6.96 -2.16
N SER A 88 15.86 -8.09 -1.49
CA SER A 88 17.12 -8.82 -1.58
C SER A 88 16.88 -10.30 -1.93
N PRO A 89 17.70 -10.91 -2.80
CA PRO A 89 17.61 -12.34 -3.12
C PRO A 89 17.74 -13.20 -1.86
N GLY A 90 16.80 -14.14 -1.66
CA GLY A 90 16.78 -15.05 -0.51
C GLY A 90 16.07 -14.53 0.74
N GLY A 91 15.59 -13.28 0.74
CA GLY A 91 14.71 -12.79 1.80
C GLY A 91 13.31 -13.42 1.72
N GLY A 92 12.73 -13.80 2.86
CA GLY A 92 11.31 -14.15 2.90
C GLY A 92 10.45 -12.95 2.48
N ARG A 93 9.29 -13.19 1.86
CA ARG A 93 8.34 -12.11 1.49
C ARG A 93 7.88 -11.40 2.77
N PRO A 94 8.27 -10.13 3.00
CA PRO A 94 7.75 -9.38 4.12
C PRO A 94 6.24 -9.20 3.97
N TYR A 95 5.53 -9.25 5.10
CA TYR A 95 4.14 -8.85 5.16
C TYR A 95 3.90 -7.89 6.31
N PHE A 96 2.86 -7.08 6.16
CA PHE A 96 2.44 -6.10 7.14
C PHE A 96 0.94 -6.16 7.33
N GLU A 97 0.50 -6.04 8.59
CA GLU A 97 -0.91 -5.98 8.94
C GLU A 97 -1.36 -4.52 9.02
N LEU A 98 -2.32 -4.17 8.18
CA LEU A 98 -2.91 -2.85 8.09
C LEU A 98 -4.28 -2.92 8.78
N ARG A 99 -4.40 -2.25 9.93
CA ARG A 99 -5.65 -2.20 10.70
C ARG A 99 -6.31 -0.85 10.53
N ARG A 100 -7.63 -0.85 10.37
CA ARG A 100 -8.42 0.37 10.41
C ARG A 100 -8.41 0.91 11.85
N MET A 101 -7.87 2.12 12.02
CA MET A 101 -7.97 2.86 13.28
C MET A 101 -9.34 3.56 13.34
N ARG A 102 -9.98 3.53 14.52
CA ARG A 102 -11.27 4.18 14.78
C ARG A 102 -11.07 5.59 15.31
#